data_AF-A0AAN7VQ86-F1
#
_entry.id   AF-A0AAN7VQ86-F1
#
_cell.length_a   1.000
_cell.length_b   1.000
_cell.length_c   1.000
_cell.angle_alpha   90.00
_cell.angle_beta   90.00
_cell.angle_gamma   90.00
#
_symmetry.space_group_name_H-M   'P 1'
#
loop_
_entity.id
_entity.type
_entity.pdbx_description
1 polymer ?
#
loop_
_entity_poly.entity_id
_entity_poly.type
_entity_poly.pdbx_seq_one_letter_code
_entity_poly.pdbx_strand_id
1 'polypeptide(L)'
;MHGPSQPAWVDYADQMNYVARNNWVLQAGVPKLDIAFWQKVTTYPGHIQLRTYEPTDLESRGFTYEYLSPDNFALPAAKVVDGVLAPDAQTFQALVVRANDSLTVDGVAKLVEFARAGLPIVLAGGVPSSYIDTYSYNAMDIRRSKKSLHGITTLPNVHVTDDYLVASTLASIGIRPQTQIVSTSPSNATIFTTWRHDNATDIDYIFVYNDAMYIPQGQGAANVTIDFQSTGVPFEYDAWTGEQKPVAAYSKTANSTVVPISLAGNQSTIIAFHCAGANAHVPHVQEMPQDVVGYSYNDNSSLVVMHAHSSPLALSNWTLIAEHWDPPADLYNISAGATKHNTTHHLPHLLSWQQIPGLQNVSGRGYYSTTFDWPPNTTASGAILDFGWVYHTLRATLNGHPLPPLDVTAPRIDVGAWLIPGVNKLEAVVATPLGNVLIPIWYQLQTSGEGPGSADASTVPPPVGQYGLQAEVMLTSYREEIVGE
;
A
#
# COMPACT_ATOMS: atom_id res chain seq x y z
N MET A 1 -19.62 4.86 11.45
CA MET A 1 -19.13 3.47 11.50
C MET A 1 -17.98 3.31 12.50
N HIS A 2 -17.08 4.30 12.63
CA HIS A 2 -16.05 4.35 13.68
C HIS A 2 -16.52 5.16 14.88
N GLY A 3 -16.45 4.61 16.09
CA GLY A 3 -16.88 5.27 17.32
C GLY A 3 -16.66 4.43 18.57
N PRO A 4 -16.91 4.97 19.78
CA PRO A 4 -16.67 4.30 21.07
C PRO A 4 -17.36 2.96 21.29
N SER A 5 -18.39 2.67 20.49
CA SER A 5 -19.10 1.38 20.50
C SER A 5 -18.33 0.26 19.79
N GLN A 6 -17.19 0.55 19.13
CA GLN A 6 -16.32 -0.46 18.53
C GLN A 6 -15.28 -0.95 19.56
N PRO A 7 -15.04 -2.27 19.67
CA PRO A 7 -14.03 -2.80 20.59
C PRO A 7 -12.63 -2.22 20.38
N ALA A 8 -12.30 -1.92 19.13
CA ALA A 8 -11.00 -1.38 18.72
C ALA A 8 -10.84 0.13 18.93
N TRP A 9 -11.89 0.85 19.35
CA TRP A 9 -11.88 2.32 19.41
C TRP A 9 -10.69 2.90 20.20
N VAL A 10 -10.29 2.24 21.29
CA VAL A 10 -9.18 2.74 22.12
C VAL A 10 -7.80 2.56 21.46
N ASP A 11 -7.71 1.68 20.46
CA ASP A 11 -6.47 1.38 19.74
C ASP A 11 -6.37 2.17 18.42
N TYR A 12 -7.48 2.77 17.95
CA TYR A 12 -7.58 3.46 16.65
C TYR A 12 -6.58 4.59 16.42
N ALA A 13 -6.02 5.16 17.48
CA ALA A 13 -5.00 6.21 17.34
C ALA A 13 -3.83 5.74 16.46
N ASP A 14 -3.44 4.47 16.52
CA ASP A 14 -2.34 3.94 15.71
C ASP A 14 -2.70 3.90 14.23
N GLN A 15 -3.87 3.34 13.91
CA GLN A 15 -4.33 3.24 12.53
C GLN A 15 -4.56 4.63 11.94
N MET A 16 -5.10 5.57 12.73
CA MET A 16 -5.27 6.96 12.28
C MET A 16 -3.95 7.68 12.09
N ASN A 17 -2.94 7.42 12.94
CA ASN A 17 -1.59 7.97 12.75
C ASN A 17 -0.92 7.38 11.51
N TYR A 18 -1.06 6.07 11.27
CA TYR A 18 -0.62 5.41 10.04
C TYR A 18 -1.25 6.05 8.79
N VAL A 19 -2.57 6.25 8.79
CA VAL A 19 -3.29 6.92 7.70
C VAL A 19 -2.82 8.38 7.55
N ALA A 20 -2.62 9.11 8.66
CA ALA A 20 -2.17 10.49 8.64
C ALA A 20 -0.77 10.64 8.05
N ARG A 21 0.19 9.78 8.42
CA ARG A 21 1.56 9.81 7.88
C ARG A 21 1.58 9.45 6.39
N ASN A 22 0.82 8.44 5.98
CA ASN A 22 0.67 8.11 4.56
C ASN A 22 0.03 9.26 3.77
N ASN A 23 -1.04 9.89 4.29
CA ASN A 23 -1.66 11.04 3.65
C ASN A 23 -0.72 12.24 3.55
N TRP A 24 0.11 12.47 4.56
CA TRP A 24 1.14 13.51 4.50
C TRP A 24 2.11 13.25 3.34
N VAL A 25 2.63 12.02 3.23
CA VAL A 25 3.48 11.61 2.09
C VAL A 25 2.77 11.81 0.77
N LEU A 26 1.52 11.34 0.64
CA LEU A 26 0.72 11.42 -0.59
C LEU A 26 0.30 12.85 -0.97
N GLN A 27 0.53 13.84 -0.11
CA GLN A 27 0.25 15.26 -0.36
C GLN A 27 1.51 16.12 -0.45
N ALA A 28 2.68 15.58 -0.10
CA ALA A 28 3.95 16.31 -0.09
C ALA A 28 4.39 16.71 -1.51
N GLY A 29 4.90 17.93 -1.70
CA GLY A 29 5.46 18.36 -2.98
C GLY A 29 4.52 18.18 -4.19
N VAL A 30 5.08 17.77 -5.33
CA VAL A 30 4.37 17.63 -6.60
C VAL A 30 4.33 16.14 -7.00
N PRO A 31 3.18 15.58 -7.39
CA PRO A 31 3.12 14.20 -7.88
C PRO A 31 3.91 14.07 -9.18
N LYS A 32 4.52 12.91 -9.39
CA LYS A 32 5.22 12.57 -10.63
C LYS A 32 4.53 11.39 -11.28
N LEU A 33 4.03 11.60 -12.49
CA LEU A 33 3.30 10.60 -13.26
C LEU A 33 4.01 10.34 -14.60
N ASP A 34 3.95 9.10 -15.08
CA ASP A 34 4.65 8.77 -16.32
C ASP A 34 3.80 9.12 -17.55
N ILE A 35 2.52 8.75 -17.56
CA ILE A 35 1.67 8.74 -18.75
C ILE A 35 0.35 9.50 -18.51
N ALA A 36 -0.02 10.35 -19.46
CA ALA A 36 -1.37 10.91 -19.53
C ALA A 36 -2.22 10.08 -20.49
N PHE A 37 -3.46 9.76 -20.13
CA PHE A 37 -4.47 9.24 -21.03
C PHE A 37 -5.49 10.32 -21.36
N TRP A 38 -5.82 10.47 -22.64
CA TRP A 38 -6.99 11.23 -23.03
C TRP A 38 -8.26 10.55 -22.50
N GLN A 39 -9.11 11.32 -21.82
CA GLN A 39 -10.43 10.84 -21.41
C GLN A 39 -11.46 11.96 -21.44
N LYS A 40 -12.32 11.96 -22.45
CA LYS A 40 -13.50 12.83 -22.48
C LYS A 40 -14.76 12.02 -22.27
N VAL A 41 -15.39 12.20 -21.11
CA VAL A 41 -16.65 11.54 -20.74
C VAL A 41 -17.71 12.61 -20.48
N THR A 42 -18.84 12.55 -21.20
CA THR A 42 -19.95 13.52 -21.09
C THR A 42 -21.14 13.01 -20.29
N THR A 43 -21.12 11.74 -19.91
CA THR A 43 -22.14 11.12 -19.07
C THR A 43 -21.51 10.67 -17.78
N TYR A 44 -22.06 11.05 -16.63
CA TYR A 44 -21.63 10.48 -15.35
C TYR A 44 -21.92 8.98 -15.38
N PRO A 45 -20.91 8.11 -15.48
CA PRO A 45 -21.14 6.68 -15.54
C PRO A 45 -21.30 6.19 -14.09
N GLY A 46 -22.38 6.63 -13.42
CA GLY A 46 -22.76 6.25 -12.04
C GLY A 46 -21.58 5.81 -11.17
N HIS A 47 -21.44 4.49 -11.02
CA HIS A 47 -20.27 3.85 -10.43
C HIS A 47 -19.30 3.40 -11.54
N ILE A 48 -18.14 4.06 -11.66
CA ILE A 48 -17.02 3.52 -12.44
C ILE A 48 -16.46 2.34 -11.64
N GLN A 49 -16.96 1.13 -11.92
CA GLN A 49 -16.48 -0.10 -11.29
C GLN A 49 -15.24 -0.67 -11.99
N LEU A 50 -14.93 -0.20 -13.20
CA LEU A 50 -13.85 -0.71 -14.04
C LEU A 50 -12.90 0.41 -14.44
N ARG A 51 -11.61 0.10 -14.49
CA ARG A 51 -10.58 0.99 -15.01
C ARG A 51 -10.89 1.33 -16.47
N THR A 52 -10.64 2.56 -16.90
CA THR A 52 -10.97 2.94 -18.29
C THR A 52 -9.96 2.34 -19.27
N TYR A 53 -8.68 2.27 -18.89
CA TYR A 53 -7.65 1.48 -19.55
C TYR A 53 -7.63 0.08 -18.94
N GLU A 54 -8.32 -0.86 -19.57
CA GLU A 54 -8.47 -2.25 -19.11
C GLU A 54 -7.16 -3.06 -19.06
N PRO A 55 -6.21 -2.91 -20.00
CA PRO A 55 -4.97 -3.67 -19.92
C PRO A 55 -4.13 -3.33 -18.68
N THR A 56 -3.35 -4.31 -18.21
CA THR A 56 -2.48 -4.19 -17.03
C THR A 56 -0.98 -4.16 -17.37
N ASP A 57 -0.66 -3.96 -18.65
CA ASP A 57 0.70 -3.99 -19.19
C ASP A 57 1.57 -2.83 -18.67
N LEU A 58 0.94 -1.70 -18.32
CA LEU A 58 1.59 -0.55 -17.70
C LEU A 58 1.94 -0.84 -16.24
N GLU A 59 0.96 -1.26 -15.43
CA GLU A 59 1.11 -1.54 -14.00
C GLU A 59 2.12 -2.65 -13.76
N SER A 60 2.09 -3.72 -14.57
CA SER A 60 3.06 -4.82 -14.47
C SER A 60 4.52 -4.40 -14.72
N ARG A 61 4.76 -3.23 -15.30
CA ARG A 61 6.08 -2.63 -15.46
C ARG A 61 6.36 -1.49 -14.47
N GLY A 62 5.35 -1.05 -13.73
CA GLY A 62 5.43 0.03 -12.75
C GLY A 62 5.16 1.43 -13.29
N PHE A 63 4.52 1.55 -14.45
CA PHE A 63 4.06 2.84 -14.96
C PHE A 63 2.91 3.39 -14.11
N THR A 64 3.00 4.67 -13.83
CA THR A 64 1.90 5.47 -13.26
C THR A 64 1.21 6.27 -14.35
N TYR A 65 -0.10 6.45 -14.24
CA TYR A 65 -0.85 7.20 -15.24
C TYR A 65 -2.08 7.90 -14.65
N GLU A 66 -2.51 8.96 -15.34
CA GLU A 66 -3.71 9.72 -15.01
C GLU A 66 -4.53 10.00 -16.27
N TYR A 67 -5.84 10.19 -16.09
CA TYR A 67 -6.76 10.54 -17.17
C TYR A 67 -7.00 12.04 -17.22
N LEU A 68 -6.74 12.64 -18.38
CA LEU A 68 -6.94 14.06 -18.65
C LEU A 68 -8.10 14.25 -19.63
N SER A 69 -9.07 15.07 -19.25
CA SER A 69 -10.04 15.60 -20.20
C SER A 69 -9.34 16.60 -21.12
N PRO A 70 -9.72 16.70 -22.41
CA PRO A 70 -9.25 17.78 -23.26
C PRO A 70 -9.52 19.18 -22.70
N ASP A 71 -10.50 19.33 -21.80
CA ASP A 71 -10.76 20.60 -21.12
C ASP A 71 -9.58 21.00 -20.19
N ASN A 72 -8.85 20.01 -19.64
CA ASN A 72 -7.66 20.27 -18.82
C ASN A 72 -6.54 20.93 -19.64
N PHE A 73 -6.52 20.79 -20.96
CA PHE A 73 -5.49 21.40 -21.82
C PHE A 73 -5.64 22.92 -21.99
N ALA A 74 -6.72 23.51 -21.46
CA ALA A 74 -6.87 24.95 -21.35
C ALA A 74 -6.11 25.56 -20.14
N LEU A 75 -5.65 24.71 -19.21
CA LEU A 75 -4.89 25.17 -18.04
C LEU A 75 -3.51 25.72 -18.47
N PRO A 76 -3.01 26.80 -17.84
CA PRO A 76 -1.69 27.35 -18.18
C PRO A 76 -0.53 26.36 -18.02
N ALA A 77 -0.67 25.39 -17.12
CA ALA A 77 0.33 24.35 -16.89
C ALA A 77 0.38 23.29 -18.02
N ALA A 78 -0.66 23.17 -18.85
CA ALA A 78 -0.72 22.18 -19.94
C ALA A 78 0.10 22.65 -21.16
N LYS A 79 1.42 22.64 -21.00
CA LYS A 79 2.42 23.01 -22.02
C LYS A 79 3.44 21.88 -22.17
N VAL A 80 4.05 21.81 -23.34
CA VAL A 80 5.15 20.87 -23.61
C VAL A 80 6.47 21.64 -23.59
N VAL A 81 7.42 21.15 -22.79
CA VAL A 81 8.79 21.66 -22.73
C VAL A 81 9.72 20.46 -22.79
N ASP A 82 10.68 20.48 -23.70
CA ASP A 82 11.66 19.39 -23.90
C ASP A 82 11.03 17.99 -24.01
N GLY A 83 9.89 17.91 -24.72
CA GLY A 83 9.16 16.66 -24.94
C GLY A 83 8.33 16.17 -23.76
N VAL A 84 8.23 16.93 -22.66
CA VAL A 84 7.45 16.59 -21.46
C VAL A 84 6.23 17.50 -21.34
N LEU A 85 5.06 16.92 -21.10
CA LEU A 85 3.81 17.65 -20.84
C LEU A 85 3.72 18.05 -19.37
N ALA A 86 3.30 19.29 -19.11
CA ALA A 86 3.09 19.84 -17.76
C ALA A 86 4.29 19.70 -16.81
N PRO A 87 5.50 20.14 -17.21
CA PRO A 87 6.75 19.96 -16.44
C PRO A 87 6.73 20.64 -15.05
N ASP A 88 5.91 21.68 -14.88
CA ASP A 88 5.79 22.44 -13.62
C ASP A 88 4.63 21.93 -12.74
N ALA A 89 3.98 20.84 -13.13
CA ALA A 89 2.88 20.20 -12.41
C ALA A 89 3.13 18.69 -12.33
N GLN A 90 2.16 17.83 -12.67
CA GLN A 90 2.28 16.37 -12.55
C GLN A 90 3.40 15.75 -13.39
N THR A 91 3.79 16.42 -14.48
CA THR A 91 4.70 15.93 -15.54
C THR A 91 4.18 14.67 -16.23
N PHE A 92 4.32 14.58 -17.55
CA PHE A 92 4.00 13.35 -18.30
C PHE A 92 4.99 13.19 -19.45
N GLN A 93 5.57 11.99 -19.56
CA GLN A 93 6.54 11.63 -20.61
C GLN A 93 5.85 11.28 -21.94
N ALA A 94 4.58 10.90 -21.91
CA ALA A 94 3.78 10.64 -23.10
C ALA A 94 2.29 10.91 -22.87
N LEU A 95 1.57 11.09 -23.98
CA LEU A 95 0.11 11.15 -24.01
C LEU A 95 -0.46 10.02 -24.88
N VAL A 96 -1.36 9.24 -24.31
CA VAL A 96 -2.06 8.15 -25.01
C VAL A 96 -3.47 8.61 -25.39
N VAL A 97 -3.85 8.39 -26.65
CA VAL A 97 -5.22 8.59 -27.14
C VAL A 97 -5.66 7.30 -27.81
N ARG A 98 -6.79 6.73 -27.42
CA ARG A 98 -7.23 5.43 -27.92
C ARG A 98 -8.23 5.60 -29.06
N ALA A 99 -8.26 4.67 -29.99
CA ALA A 99 -9.13 4.74 -31.16
C ALA A 99 -10.64 4.85 -30.83
N ASN A 100 -11.04 4.34 -29.66
CA ASN A 100 -12.42 4.43 -29.14
C ASN A 100 -12.70 5.69 -28.31
N ASP A 101 -11.71 6.56 -28.07
CA ASP A 101 -11.93 7.81 -27.36
C ASP A 101 -12.73 8.82 -28.21
N SER A 102 -13.52 9.64 -27.52
CA SER A 102 -14.24 10.75 -28.12
C SER A 102 -13.39 12.02 -28.10
N LEU A 103 -13.24 12.64 -29.27
CA LEU A 103 -12.43 13.84 -29.47
C LEU A 103 -13.26 15.13 -29.36
N THR A 104 -12.60 16.25 -29.08
CA THR A 104 -13.14 17.61 -29.25
C THR A 104 -12.27 18.36 -30.24
N VAL A 105 -12.83 19.35 -30.96
CA VAL A 105 -12.06 20.14 -31.92
C VAL A 105 -10.90 20.88 -31.23
N ASP A 106 -11.18 21.52 -30.08
CA ASP A 106 -10.16 22.25 -29.32
C ASP A 106 -9.10 21.34 -28.71
N GLY A 107 -9.50 20.17 -28.19
CA GLY A 107 -8.56 19.21 -27.63
C GLY A 107 -7.63 18.64 -28.68
N VAL A 108 -8.13 18.39 -29.90
CA VAL A 108 -7.28 17.96 -31.03
C VAL A 108 -6.34 19.06 -31.49
N ALA A 109 -6.77 20.32 -31.47
CA ALA A 109 -5.87 21.45 -31.73
C ALA A 109 -4.69 21.46 -30.74
N LYS A 110 -4.95 21.24 -29.44
CA LYS A 110 -3.92 21.09 -28.42
C LYS A 110 -3.06 19.84 -28.59
N LEU A 111 -3.64 18.69 -28.94
CA LEU A 111 -2.89 17.47 -29.25
C LEU A 111 -1.89 17.69 -30.39
N VAL A 112 -2.29 18.42 -31.44
CA VAL A 112 -1.42 18.77 -32.58
C VAL A 112 -0.32 19.74 -32.16
N GLU A 113 -0.62 20.70 -31.29
CA GLU A 113 0.38 21.60 -30.69
C GLU A 113 1.42 20.80 -29.90
N PHE A 114 0.99 19.91 -29.02
CA PHE A 114 1.87 19.06 -28.20
C PHE A 114 2.74 18.12 -29.06
N ALA A 115 2.15 17.49 -30.08
CA ALA A 115 2.89 16.64 -31.02
C ALA A 115 4.02 17.42 -31.71
N ARG A 116 3.74 18.64 -32.19
CA ARG A 116 4.72 19.49 -32.85
C ARG A 116 5.78 20.05 -31.90
N ALA A 117 5.46 20.18 -30.62
CA ALA A 117 6.39 20.53 -29.56
C ALA A 117 7.26 19.33 -29.11
N GLY A 118 7.07 18.15 -29.70
CA GLY A 118 7.93 16.98 -29.49
C GLY A 118 7.44 16.00 -28.43
N LEU A 119 6.24 16.18 -27.86
CA LEU A 119 5.67 15.22 -26.91
C LEU A 119 5.44 13.86 -27.59
N PRO A 120 5.96 12.75 -27.04
CA PRO A 120 5.60 11.41 -27.49
C PRO A 120 4.10 11.16 -27.35
N ILE A 121 3.45 10.79 -28.45
CA ILE A 121 2.01 10.49 -28.48
C ILE A 121 1.79 9.09 -29.03
N VAL A 122 1.00 8.28 -28.32
CA VAL A 122 0.59 6.95 -28.78
C VAL A 122 -0.90 6.99 -29.12
N LEU A 123 -1.21 6.76 -30.39
CA LEU A 123 -2.57 6.53 -30.89
C LEU A 123 -2.86 5.04 -30.84
N ALA A 124 -3.39 4.59 -29.69
CA ALA A 124 -3.56 3.19 -29.35
C ALA A 124 -4.78 2.57 -30.05
N GLY A 125 -4.58 1.46 -30.75
CA GLY A 125 -5.62 0.76 -31.52
C GLY A 125 -6.06 1.51 -32.79
N GLY A 126 -5.29 2.51 -33.23
CA GLY A 126 -5.53 3.30 -34.43
C GLY A 126 -5.82 4.78 -34.16
N VAL A 127 -6.08 5.54 -35.24
CA VAL A 127 -6.40 6.97 -35.15
C VAL A 127 -7.87 7.16 -34.76
N PRO A 128 -8.19 7.80 -33.62
CA PRO A 128 -9.56 8.04 -33.21
C PRO A 128 -10.30 8.95 -34.21
N SER A 129 -11.59 8.67 -34.41
CA SER A 129 -12.40 9.34 -35.45
C SER A 129 -13.74 9.91 -34.95
N SER A 130 -14.11 9.61 -33.71
CA SER A 130 -15.33 10.07 -33.05
C SER A 130 -15.14 11.46 -32.46
N TYR A 131 -16.10 12.34 -32.65
CA TYR A 131 -16.10 13.71 -32.11
C TYR A 131 -17.38 13.97 -31.34
N ILE A 132 -17.25 14.70 -30.24
CA ILE A 132 -18.37 15.24 -29.46
C ILE A 132 -18.41 16.77 -29.59
N ASP A 133 -19.46 17.38 -29.01
CA ASP A 133 -19.76 18.81 -29.15
C ASP A 133 -19.91 19.27 -30.62
N THR A 134 -20.78 18.56 -31.35
CA THR A 134 -21.15 18.92 -32.73
C THR A 134 -22.13 20.09 -32.81
N TYR A 135 -22.51 20.68 -31.67
CA TYR A 135 -23.33 21.89 -31.61
C TYR A 135 -22.46 23.13 -31.80
N SER A 136 -21.31 23.21 -31.12
CA SER A 136 -20.37 24.33 -31.24
C SER A 136 -19.57 24.30 -32.54
N TYR A 137 -19.46 23.14 -33.20
CA TYR A 137 -18.61 22.93 -34.38
C TYR A 137 -19.37 22.31 -35.55
N ASN A 138 -19.22 22.89 -36.75
CA ASN A 138 -19.83 22.34 -37.95
C ASN A 138 -18.99 21.19 -38.55
N ALA A 139 -19.54 20.52 -39.57
CA ALA A 139 -18.89 19.40 -40.23
C ALA A 139 -17.54 19.74 -40.89
N MET A 140 -17.32 20.99 -41.34
CA MET A 140 -16.04 21.42 -41.90
C MET A 140 -14.97 21.56 -40.83
N ASP A 141 -15.31 22.06 -39.65
CA ASP A 141 -14.38 22.19 -38.53
C ASP A 141 -13.92 20.81 -38.05
N ILE A 142 -14.85 19.86 -37.89
CA ILE A 142 -14.55 18.46 -37.58
C ILE A 142 -13.67 17.84 -38.66
N ARG A 143 -13.97 18.08 -39.96
CA ARG A 143 -13.15 17.57 -41.06
C ARG A 143 -11.72 18.14 -41.04
N ARG A 144 -11.56 19.43 -40.74
CA ARG A 144 -10.24 20.07 -40.58
C ARG A 144 -9.50 19.47 -39.40
N SER A 145 -10.16 19.31 -38.26
CA SER A 145 -9.60 18.67 -37.07
C SER A 145 -9.11 17.25 -37.36
N LYS A 146 -9.92 16.41 -38.02
CA LYS A 146 -9.53 15.06 -38.47
C LYS A 146 -8.31 15.09 -39.38
N LYS A 147 -8.25 16.03 -40.33
CA LYS A 147 -7.11 16.20 -41.23
C LYS A 147 -5.85 16.60 -40.45
N SER A 148 -5.96 17.49 -39.47
CA SER A 148 -4.82 17.90 -38.62
C SER A 148 -4.30 16.73 -37.78
N LEU A 149 -5.20 15.93 -37.19
CA LEU A 149 -4.83 14.74 -36.43
C LEU A 149 -4.11 13.70 -37.32
N HIS A 150 -4.65 13.41 -38.51
CA HIS A 150 -3.95 12.54 -39.47
C HIS A 150 -2.61 13.15 -39.93
N GLY A 151 -2.50 14.48 -39.98
CA GLY A 151 -1.28 15.16 -40.37
C GLY A 151 -0.13 14.94 -39.38
N ILE A 152 -0.41 14.75 -38.08
CA ILE A 152 0.63 14.52 -37.08
C ILE A 152 1.12 13.06 -37.02
N THR A 153 0.42 12.10 -37.62
CA THR A 153 0.87 10.68 -37.62
C THR A 153 2.14 10.45 -38.45
N THR A 154 2.61 11.46 -39.19
CA THR A 154 3.88 11.43 -39.91
C THR A 154 5.05 11.97 -39.09
N LEU A 155 4.79 12.54 -37.90
CA LEU A 155 5.83 13.00 -36.99
C LEU A 155 6.52 11.80 -36.33
N PRO A 156 7.85 11.86 -36.11
CA PRO A 156 8.61 10.73 -35.57
C PRO A 156 8.24 10.36 -34.12
N ASN A 157 7.67 11.30 -33.37
CA ASN A 157 7.22 11.14 -31.98
C ASN A 157 5.72 10.77 -31.86
N VAL A 158 5.04 10.49 -32.97
CA VAL A 158 3.63 10.07 -32.96
C VAL A 158 3.56 8.63 -33.47
N HIS A 159 3.10 7.73 -32.61
CA HIS A 159 3.10 6.29 -32.84
C HIS A 159 1.66 5.79 -32.95
N VAL A 160 1.31 5.15 -34.06
CA VAL A 160 0.01 4.52 -34.25
C VAL A 160 0.19 3.02 -34.08
N THR A 161 -0.58 2.40 -33.21
CA THR A 161 -0.56 0.95 -32.97
C THR A 161 -1.88 0.31 -33.42
N ASP A 162 -1.84 -0.96 -33.79
CA ASP A 162 -3.05 -1.72 -34.13
C ASP A 162 -3.74 -2.30 -32.89
N ASP A 163 -3.02 -2.39 -31.77
CA ASP A 163 -3.51 -2.89 -30.48
C ASP A 163 -3.59 -1.78 -29.43
N TYR A 164 -4.30 -2.08 -28.33
CA TYR A 164 -4.48 -1.14 -27.21
C TYR A 164 -3.39 -1.27 -26.12
N LEU A 165 -2.44 -2.20 -26.24
CA LEU A 165 -1.34 -2.37 -25.29
C LEU A 165 -0.26 -1.32 -25.58
N VAL A 166 0.03 -0.45 -24.63
CA VAL A 166 0.95 0.67 -24.86
C VAL A 166 2.34 0.49 -24.26
N ALA A 167 2.51 -0.43 -23.30
CA ALA A 167 3.76 -0.56 -22.55
C ALA A 167 4.95 -1.00 -23.43
N SER A 168 4.70 -1.84 -24.45
CA SER A 168 5.73 -2.27 -25.40
C SER A 168 6.16 -1.14 -26.33
N THR A 169 5.21 -0.31 -26.80
CA THR A 169 5.47 0.87 -27.62
C THR A 169 6.22 1.93 -26.84
N LEU A 170 5.83 2.23 -25.60
CA LEU A 170 6.55 3.17 -24.74
C LEU A 170 8.00 2.72 -24.52
N ALA A 171 8.21 1.43 -24.24
CA ALA A 171 9.56 0.89 -24.08
C ALA A 171 10.39 0.97 -25.38
N SER A 172 9.79 0.74 -26.55
CA SER A 172 10.53 0.78 -27.84
C SER A 172 10.97 2.18 -28.23
N ILE A 173 10.29 3.21 -27.72
CA ILE A 173 10.64 4.62 -27.92
C ILE A 173 11.47 5.19 -26.74
N GLY A 174 11.91 4.32 -25.83
CA GLY A 174 12.83 4.67 -24.74
C GLY A 174 12.17 5.26 -23.50
N ILE A 175 10.84 5.29 -23.42
CA ILE A 175 10.10 5.74 -22.24
C ILE A 175 10.06 4.60 -21.22
N ARG A 176 10.45 4.92 -19.99
CA ARG A 176 10.48 3.98 -18.86
C ARG A 176 9.74 4.58 -17.67
N PRO A 177 9.12 3.74 -16.84
CA PRO A 177 8.48 4.22 -15.63
C PRO A 177 9.52 4.68 -14.63
N GLN A 178 9.20 5.72 -13.85
CA GLN A 178 10.06 6.19 -12.76
C GLN A 178 10.25 5.14 -11.66
N THR A 179 9.22 4.32 -11.40
CA THR A 179 9.30 3.14 -10.52
C THR A 179 9.23 1.87 -11.36
N GLN A 180 10.35 1.41 -11.92
CA GLN A 180 10.34 0.23 -12.77
C GLN A 180 10.28 -1.06 -11.93
N ILE A 181 9.24 -1.86 -12.11
CA ILE A 181 9.16 -3.22 -11.54
C ILE A 181 10.11 -4.12 -12.35
N VAL A 182 11.20 -4.56 -11.72
CA VAL A 182 12.21 -5.43 -12.33
C VAL A 182 11.77 -6.88 -12.23
N SER A 183 11.31 -7.29 -11.05
CA SER A 183 10.82 -8.64 -10.80
C SER A 183 9.88 -8.68 -9.60
N THR A 184 8.99 -9.67 -9.60
CA THR A 184 8.12 -10.01 -8.48
C THR A 184 8.19 -11.52 -8.23
N SER A 185 8.09 -11.90 -6.96
CA SER A 185 7.95 -13.28 -6.51
C SER A 185 6.87 -13.33 -5.43
N PRO A 186 5.70 -13.95 -5.69
CA PRO A 186 5.34 -14.65 -6.91
C PRO A 186 5.17 -13.69 -8.11
N SER A 187 5.31 -14.20 -9.33
CA SER A 187 5.29 -13.38 -10.56
C SER A 187 3.95 -12.70 -10.87
N ASN A 188 2.89 -13.10 -10.19
CA ASN A 188 1.55 -12.52 -10.29
C ASN A 188 1.24 -11.52 -9.18
N ALA A 189 2.20 -11.20 -8.30
CA ALA A 189 2.03 -10.13 -7.32
C ALA A 189 1.82 -8.78 -8.03
N THR A 190 0.89 -7.99 -7.52
CA THR A 190 0.54 -6.67 -8.09
C THR A 190 1.04 -5.58 -7.15
N ILE A 191 1.97 -4.77 -7.63
CA ILE A 191 2.58 -3.69 -6.85
C ILE A 191 2.12 -2.36 -7.42
N PHE A 192 1.54 -1.51 -6.57
CA PHE A 192 1.20 -0.14 -6.91
C PHE A 192 2.18 0.82 -6.28
N THR A 193 2.54 1.86 -7.02
CA THR A 193 3.44 2.92 -6.56
C THR A 193 2.82 4.29 -6.76
N THR A 194 3.27 5.26 -5.96
CA THR A 194 2.97 6.68 -6.19
C THR A 194 4.22 7.48 -5.83
N TRP A 195 4.69 8.29 -6.77
CA TRP A 195 5.88 9.11 -6.61
C TRP A 195 5.49 10.58 -6.38
N ARG A 196 6.11 11.21 -5.39
CA ARG A 196 6.02 12.65 -5.16
C ARG A 196 7.39 13.24 -4.91
N HIS A 197 7.65 14.42 -5.47
CA HIS A 197 8.90 15.12 -5.27
C HIS A 197 8.66 16.42 -4.52
N ASP A 198 9.33 16.60 -3.39
CA ASP A 198 9.27 17.83 -2.60
C ASP A 198 10.50 18.71 -2.86
N ASN A 199 10.30 19.77 -3.63
CA ASN A 199 11.33 20.76 -3.95
C ASN A 199 11.89 21.47 -2.69
N ALA A 200 11.12 21.57 -1.60
CA ALA A 200 11.54 22.31 -0.41
C ALA A 200 12.60 21.53 0.40
N THR A 201 12.45 20.21 0.44
CA THR A 201 13.38 19.32 1.15
C THR A 201 14.36 18.59 0.23
N ASP A 202 14.13 18.64 -1.10
CA ASP A 202 14.83 17.83 -2.11
C ASP A 202 14.77 16.33 -1.77
N ILE A 203 13.54 15.86 -1.56
CA ILE A 203 13.24 14.45 -1.24
C ILE A 203 12.19 13.93 -2.21
N ASP A 204 12.45 12.75 -2.77
CA ASP A 204 11.43 11.95 -3.43
C ASP A 204 10.76 11.03 -2.40
N TYR A 205 9.44 11.02 -2.34
CA TYR A 205 8.65 10.10 -1.54
C TYR A 205 7.91 9.14 -2.44
N ILE A 206 8.12 7.84 -2.25
CA ILE A 206 7.46 6.79 -3.00
C ILE A 206 6.68 5.89 -2.05
N PHE A 207 5.36 5.92 -2.17
CA PHE A 207 4.49 4.94 -1.53
C PHE A 207 4.49 3.66 -2.38
N VAL A 208 4.70 2.50 -1.76
CA VAL A 208 4.70 1.18 -2.41
C VAL A 208 3.68 0.29 -1.70
N TYR A 209 2.75 -0.30 -2.43
CA TYR A 209 1.67 -1.13 -1.89
C TYR A 209 1.58 -2.47 -2.63
N ASN A 210 1.57 -3.56 -1.87
CA ASN A 210 1.35 -4.91 -2.39
C ASN A 210 -0.14 -5.23 -2.37
N ASP A 211 -0.79 -5.15 -3.53
CA ASP A 211 -2.21 -5.42 -3.64
C ASP A 211 -2.50 -6.93 -3.64
N ALA A 212 -3.13 -7.37 -2.55
CA ALA A 212 -3.57 -8.73 -2.34
C ALA A 212 -5.07 -8.76 -2.00
N MET A 213 -5.86 -7.79 -2.49
CA MET A 213 -7.26 -7.62 -2.07
C MET A 213 -8.16 -8.84 -2.36
N TYR A 214 -7.83 -9.63 -3.38
CA TYR A 214 -8.55 -10.85 -3.77
C TYR A 214 -7.90 -12.14 -3.26
N ILE A 215 -6.83 -12.01 -2.47
CA ILE A 215 -6.14 -13.13 -1.83
C ILE A 215 -6.65 -13.20 -0.38
N PRO A 216 -6.81 -14.42 0.19
CA PRO A 216 -7.17 -14.55 1.60
C PRO A 216 -6.25 -13.74 2.51
N GLN A 217 -6.83 -13.08 3.50
CA GLN A 217 -6.08 -12.22 4.43
C GLN A 217 -4.99 -13.03 5.15
N GLY A 218 -3.83 -12.40 5.38
CA GLY A 218 -2.64 -13.08 5.92
C GLY A 218 -1.85 -13.90 4.90
N GLN A 219 -2.27 -13.93 3.64
CA GLN A 219 -1.51 -14.49 2.51
C GLN A 219 -1.13 -13.38 1.52
N GLY A 220 -0.54 -13.76 0.37
CA GLY A 220 -0.21 -12.80 -0.70
C GLY A 220 1.07 -12.00 -0.46
N ALA A 221 1.96 -12.48 0.41
CA ALA A 221 3.29 -11.90 0.56
C ALA A 221 4.05 -11.95 -0.76
N ALA A 222 4.79 -10.88 -1.06
CA ALA A 222 5.55 -10.72 -2.28
C ALA A 222 6.94 -10.12 -1.98
N ASN A 223 7.94 -10.64 -2.67
CA ASN A 223 9.25 -10.02 -2.83
C ASN A 223 9.26 -9.30 -4.18
N VAL A 224 9.58 -8.02 -4.19
CA VAL A 224 9.66 -7.20 -5.39
C VAL A 224 11.02 -6.52 -5.47
N THR A 225 11.61 -6.50 -6.66
CA THR A 225 12.77 -5.66 -6.95
C THR A 225 12.32 -4.48 -7.81
N ILE A 226 12.54 -3.27 -7.31
CA ILE A 226 12.13 -2.03 -7.98
C ILE A 226 13.37 -1.20 -8.32
N ASP A 227 13.47 -0.73 -9.56
CA ASP A 227 14.46 0.24 -10.02
C ASP A 227 13.82 1.64 -10.02
N PHE A 228 14.23 2.46 -9.06
CA PHE A 228 13.74 3.82 -8.89
C PHE A 228 14.65 4.79 -9.67
N GLN A 229 14.07 5.67 -10.47
CA GLN A 229 14.79 6.72 -11.20
C GLN A 229 15.25 7.86 -10.27
N SER A 230 15.93 7.52 -9.18
CA SER A 230 16.56 8.45 -8.24
C SER A 230 17.94 7.96 -7.86
N THR A 231 18.82 8.91 -7.58
CA THR A 231 20.19 8.67 -7.09
C THR A 231 20.38 9.20 -5.67
N GLY A 232 19.31 9.61 -4.99
CA GLY A 232 19.37 9.95 -3.57
C GLY A 232 19.75 8.74 -2.71
N VAL A 233 20.03 8.96 -1.44
CA VAL A 233 20.19 7.86 -0.48
C VAL A 233 18.79 7.36 -0.09
N PRO A 234 18.48 6.05 -0.27
CA PRO A 234 17.16 5.52 0.08
C PRO A 234 17.00 5.35 1.59
N PHE A 235 15.84 5.76 2.10
CA PHE A 235 15.35 5.54 3.45
C PHE A 235 14.01 4.83 3.42
N GLU A 236 13.79 3.95 4.39
CA GLU A 236 12.48 3.40 4.70
C GLU A 236 11.82 4.28 5.77
N TYR A 237 10.61 4.77 5.46
CA TYR A 237 9.80 5.56 6.38
C TYR A 237 8.65 4.68 6.88
N ASP A 238 8.69 4.33 8.16
CA ASP A 238 7.64 3.52 8.78
C ASP A 238 6.43 4.41 9.13
N ALA A 239 5.32 4.21 8.42
CA ALA A 239 4.10 4.97 8.69
C ALA A 239 3.42 4.62 10.02
N TRP A 240 3.68 3.46 10.62
CA TRP A 240 3.11 3.07 11.92
C TRP A 240 3.80 3.79 13.08
N THR A 241 5.13 3.86 13.05
CA THR A 241 5.94 4.44 14.13
C THR A 241 6.35 5.89 13.86
N GLY A 242 6.52 6.26 12.59
CA GLY A 242 7.14 7.51 12.14
C GLY A 242 8.67 7.46 12.08
N GLU A 243 9.27 6.28 12.32
CA GLU A 243 10.71 6.09 12.20
C GLU A 243 11.18 6.27 10.75
N GLN A 244 12.37 6.84 10.58
CA GLN A 244 13.06 6.99 9.30
C GLN A 244 14.41 6.30 9.45
N LYS A 245 14.68 5.27 8.64
CA LYS A 245 15.95 4.54 8.69
C LYS A 245 16.51 4.36 7.28
N PRO A 246 17.83 4.41 7.07
CA PRO A 246 18.40 4.13 5.77
C PRO A 246 18.08 2.70 5.31
N VAL A 247 17.90 2.49 4.01
CA VAL A 247 17.75 1.15 3.45
C VAL A 247 19.12 0.47 3.40
N ALA A 248 19.24 -0.69 4.04
CA ALA A 248 20.53 -1.38 4.15
C ALA A 248 20.96 -2.15 2.89
N ALA A 249 20.02 -2.60 2.05
CA ALA A 249 20.32 -3.36 0.83
C ALA A 249 19.80 -2.65 -0.41
N TYR A 250 20.70 -2.18 -1.26
CA TYR A 250 20.36 -1.62 -2.57
C TYR A 250 21.59 -1.58 -3.49
N SER A 251 21.36 -1.44 -4.78
CA SER A 251 22.42 -1.15 -5.75
C SER A 251 22.14 0.15 -6.48
N LYS A 252 23.19 0.91 -6.77
CA LYS A 252 23.10 2.23 -7.39
C LYS A 252 23.75 2.20 -8.78
N THR A 253 23.05 2.73 -9.76
CA THR A 253 23.59 2.99 -11.10
C THR A 253 23.94 4.48 -11.24
N ALA A 254 24.37 4.90 -12.43
CA ALA A 254 24.60 6.32 -12.69
C ALA A 254 23.31 7.17 -12.57
N ASN A 255 22.14 6.57 -12.80
CA ASN A 255 20.88 7.30 -12.97
C ASN A 255 19.73 6.78 -12.10
N SER A 256 19.92 5.68 -11.38
CA SER A 256 18.84 4.98 -10.68
C SER A 256 19.35 4.19 -9.46
N THR A 257 18.42 3.74 -8.63
CA THR A 257 18.68 2.94 -7.44
C THR A 257 17.73 1.75 -7.42
N VAL A 258 18.28 0.54 -7.35
CA VAL A 258 17.53 -0.72 -7.33
C VAL A 258 17.42 -1.22 -5.89
N VAL A 259 16.19 -1.40 -5.41
CA VAL A 259 15.91 -1.82 -4.04
C VAL A 259 15.05 -3.10 -4.04
N PRO A 260 15.52 -4.18 -3.38
CA PRO A 260 14.67 -5.33 -3.06
C PRO A 260 13.77 -5.01 -1.85
N ILE A 261 12.48 -5.30 -1.96
CA ILE A 261 11.47 -5.01 -0.94
C ILE A 261 10.62 -6.27 -0.72
N SER A 262 10.39 -6.63 0.54
CA SER A 262 9.47 -7.69 0.94
C SER A 262 8.24 -7.08 1.60
N LEU A 263 7.05 -7.41 1.13
CA LEU A 263 5.77 -6.93 1.67
C LEU A 263 4.82 -8.10 1.89
N ALA A 264 4.15 -8.14 3.04
CA ALA A 264 2.98 -9.00 3.23
C ALA A 264 1.83 -8.57 2.30
N GLY A 265 0.82 -9.42 2.14
CA GLY A 265 -0.36 -9.07 1.34
C GLY A 265 -1.10 -7.89 1.96
N ASN A 266 -1.40 -6.88 1.15
CA ASN A 266 -2.00 -5.61 1.56
C ASN A 266 -1.13 -4.77 2.50
N GLN A 267 0.17 -5.06 2.58
CA GLN A 267 1.14 -4.20 3.26
C GLN A 267 1.58 -3.05 2.35
N SER A 268 1.96 -1.92 2.97
CA SER A 268 2.65 -0.83 2.27
C SER A 268 3.92 -0.42 2.99
N THR A 269 4.83 0.21 2.25
CA THR A 269 6.00 0.90 2.78
C THR A 269 6.20 2.23 2.04
N ILE A 270 6.98 3.12 2.62
CA ILE A 270 7.39 4.37 2.00
C ILE A 270 8.91 4.31 1.81
N ILE A 271 9.36 4.45 0.56
CA ILE A 271 10.77 4.64 0.23
C ILE A 271 10.99 6.13 -0.06
N ALA A 272 11.84 6.77 0.72
CA ALA A 272 12.20 8.17 0.56
C ALA A 272 13.65 8.29 0.05
N PHE A 273 13.89 9.04 -1.02
CA PHE A 273 15.24 9.32 -1.50
C PHE A 273 15.66 10.72 -1.06
N HIS A 274 16.69 10.78 -0.21
CA HIS A 274 17.30 12.02 0.22
C HIS A 274 18.31 12.45 -0.84
N CYS A 275 17.91 13.38 -1.71
CA CYS A 275 18.72 13.84 -2.84
C CYS A 275 19.74 14.91 -2.39
N ALA A 276 19.35 15.74 -1.42
CA ALA A 276 20.26 16.64 -0.74
C ALA A 276 21.35 15.85 -0.02
N GLY A 277 22.61 16.04 -0.42
CA GLY A 277 23.73 15.32 0.18
C GLY A 277 23.89 13.88 -0.29
N ALA A 278 23.47 13.53 -1.52
CA ALA A 278 23.65 12.21 -2.15
C ALA A 278 25.11 11.64 -2.15
N ASN A 279 26.09 12.44 -1.73
CA ASN A 279 27.48 12.06 -1.49
C ASN A 279 27.76 11.56 -0.06
N ALA A 280 26.79 11.63 0.86
CA ALA A 280 26.92 11.08 2.19
C ALA A 280 27.05 9.55 2.10
N HIS A 281 28.17 9.03 2.55
CA HIS A 281 28.39 7.59 2.56
C HIS A 281 27.59 6.98 3.70
N VAL A 282 26.44 6.40 3.37
CA VAL A 282 25.69 5.54 4.28
C VAL A 282 26.06 4.08 3.99
N PRO A 283 26.60 3.34 4.97
CA PRO A 283 26.93 1.93 4.79
C PRO A 283 25.71 1.13 4.31
N HIS A 284 25.90 0.34 3.26
CA HIS A 284 24.89 -0.53 2.67
C HIS A 284 25.56 -1.75 2.04
N VAL A 285 24.77 -2.79 1.81
CA VAL A 285 25.14 -3.98 1.04
C VAL A 285 24.40 -4.00 -0.29
N GLN A 286 24.91 -4.73 -1.28
CA GLN A 286 24.20 -4.91 -2.55
C GLN A 286 23.02 -5.88 -2.41
N GLU A 287 23.22 -6.93 -1.63
CA GLU A 287 22.23 -7.98 -1.37
C GLU A 287 22.31 -8.37 0.10
N MET A 288 21.14 -8.65 0.69
CA MET A 288 21.05 -9.13 2.06
C MET A 288 21.12 -10.66 2.10
N PRO A 289 21.97 -11.27 2.92
CA PRO A 289 22.00 -12.73 3.10
C PRO A 289 20.66 -13.29 3.59
N GLN A 290 20.36 -14.56 3.26
CA GLN A 290 19.06 -15.18 3.57
C GLN A 290 18.81 -15.42 5.07
N ASP A 291 19.87 -15.53 5.86
CA ASP A 291 19.81 -15.72 7.31
C ASP A 291 19.62 -14.41 8.08
N VAL A 292 19.65 -13.26 7.40
CA VAL A 292 19.39 -11.97 8.03
C VAL A 292 17.91 -11.82 8.34
N VAL A 293 17.62 -11.51 9.60
CA VAL A 293 16.28 -11.27 10.12
C VAL A 293 15.99 -9.79 10.35
N GLY A 294 17.01 -8.93 10.37
CA GLY A 294 16.81 -7.51 10.58
C GLY A 294 18.12 -6.75 10.39
N TYR A 295 18.03 -5.44 10.45
CA TYR A 295 19.19 -4.57 10.47
C TYR A 295 18.85 -3.30 11.25
N SER A 296 19.89 -2.63 11.73
CA SER A 296 19.81 -1.32 12.35
C SER A 296 21.06 -0.51 12.01
N TYR A 297 21.06 0.77 12.39
CA TYR A 297 22.25 1.61 12.34
C TYR A 297 22.57 2.05 13.77
N ASN A 298 23.81 1.87 14.19
CA ASN A 298 24.24 2.27 15.53
C ASN A 298 24.52 3.79 15.61
N ASP A 299 24.86 4.29 16.80
CA ASP A 299 25.15 5.72 17.03
C ASP A 299 26.30 6.26 16.15
N ASN A 300 27.19 5.39 15.68
CA ASN A 300 28.29 5.74 14.77
C ASN A 300 27.91 5.64 13.29
N SER A 301 26.62 5.48 12.97
CA SER A 301 26.08 5.28 11.62
C SER A 301 26.64 4.03 10.90
N SER A 302 27.14 3.05 11.65
CA SER A 302 27.55 1.76 11.09
C SER A 302 26.32 0.85 10.92
N LEU A 303 26.29 0.12 9.82
CA LEU A 303 25.25 -0.88 9.56
C LEU A 303 25.47 -2.10 10.47
N VAL A 304 24.47 -2.44 11.26
CA VAL A 304 24.42 -3.63 12.10
C VAL A 304 23.42 -4.60 11.49
N VAL A 305 23.88 -5.78 11.10
CA VAL A 305 23.06 -6.84 10.50
C VAL A 305 22.76 -7.89 11.56
N MET A 306 21.49 -8.32 11.64
CA MET A 306 21.00 -9.27 12.62
C MET A 306 20.83 -10.64 11.94
N HIS A 307 21.75 -11.56 12.20
CA HIS A 307 21.74 -12.93 11.66
C HIS A 307 20.97 -13.87 12.58
N ALA A 308 20.02 -14.61 12.03
CA ALA A 308 19.29 -15.65 12.76
C ALA A 308 20.27 -16.62 13.44
N HIS A 309 20.17 -16.76 14.76
CA HIS A 309 21.11 -17.55 15.54
C HIS A 309 20.60 -18.97 15.83
N SER A 310 19.30 -19.12 16.01
CA SER A 310 18.64 -20.40 16.28
C SER A 310 17.35 -20.51 15.48
N SER A 311 16.80 -21.73 15.40
CA SER A 311 15.44 -21.93 14.91
C SER A 311 14.45 -21.04 15.69
N PRO A 312 13.47 -20.43 15.02
CA PRO A 312 12.43 -19.65 15.68
C PRO A 312 11.69 -20.45 16.76
N LEU A 313 11.47 -19.85 17.92
CA LEU A 313 10.71 -20.42 19.03
C LEU A 313 9.24 -20.00 18.93
N ALA A 314 8.34 -20.96 18.74
CA ALA A 314 6.90 -20.72 18.83
C ALA A 314 6.49 -20.56 20.30
N LEU A 315 5.92 -19.42 20.65
CA LEU A 315 5.42 -19.16 22.00
C LEU A 315 4.11 -19.91 22.24
N SER A 316 4.00 -20.57 23.38
CA SER A 316 2.90 -21.47 23.75
C SER A 316 2.32 -21.14 25.12
N ASN A 317 1.37 -21.95 25.61
CA ASN A 317 0.79 -21.82 26.96
C ASN A 317 0.19 -20.43 27.24
N TRP A 318 -0.62 -19.97 26.30
CA TRP A 318 -1.29 -18.69 26.37
C TRP A 318 -2.48 -18.74 27.34
N THR A 319 -2.66 -17.67 28.10
CA THR A 319 -3.93 -17.37 28.75
C THR A 319 -4.61 -16.26 27.98
N LEU A 320 -5.86 -16.49 27.58
CA LEU A 320 -6.74 -15.51 26.94
C LEU A 320 -7.84 -15.12 27.92
N ILE A 321 -7.94 -13.84 28.25
CA ILE A 321 -9.17 -13.26 28.80
C ILE A 321 -9.91 -12.61 27.63
N ALA A 322 -11.03 -13.19 27.22
CA ALA A 322 -11.90 -12.63 26.21
C ALA A 322 -12.97 -11.76 26.91
N GLU A 323 -12.92 -10.45 26.67
CA GLU A 323 -13.97 -9.49 27.03
C GLU A 323 -15.02 -9.49 25.91
N HIS A 324 -16.19 -9.99 26.23
CA HIS A 324 -17.37 -10.05 25.38
C HIS A 324 -18.01 -8.67 25.31
N TRP A 325 -18.47 -8.28 24.13
CA TRP A 325 -19.26 -7.07 23.89
C TRP A 325 -20.62 -7.50 23.34
N ASP A 326 -21.49 -7.93 24.24
CA ASP A 326 -22.82 -8.44 23.88
C ASP A 326 -23.79 -7.32 23.55
N PRO A 327 -24.83 -7.61 22.75
CA PRO A 327 -25.91 -6.67 22.53
C PRO A 327 -26.57 -6.26 23.85
N PRO A 328 -27.06 -5.01 23.98
CA PRO A 328 -27.88 -4.63 25.13
C PRO A 328 -29.18 -5.45 25.15
N ALA A 329 -29.77 -5.61 26.33
CA ALA A 329 -31.04 -6.31 26.49
C ALA A 329 -32.19 -5.66 25.70
N ASP A 330 -32.16 -4.33 25.58
CA ASP A 330 -33.05 -3.54 24.72
C ASP A 330 -32.27 -3.00 23.52
N LEU A 331 -32.48 -3.60 22.35
CA LEU A 331 -31.83 -3.20 21.10
C LEU A 331 -32.24 -1.81 20.61
N TYR A 332 -33.36 -1.26 21.11
CA TYR A 332 -33.82 0.09 20.76
C TYR A 332 -33.20 1.17 21.65
N ASN A 333 -32.55 0.79 22.75
CA ASN A 333 -31.85 1.72 23.62
C ASN A 333 -30.41 1.98 23.13
N ILE A 334 -30.28 2.95 22.23
CA ILE A 334 -28.99 3.36 21.65
C ILE A 334 -28.00 3.95 22.66
N SER A 335 -28.44 4.28 23.89
CA SER A 335 -27.57 4.87 24.92
C SER A 335 -26.94 3.84 25.86
N ALA A 336 -27.44 2.60 25.89
CA ALA A 336 -26.97 1.57 26.81
C ALA A 336 -25.55 1.04 26.45
N GLY A 337 -25.20 1.06 25.16
CA GLY A 337 -23.97 0.46 24.67
C GLY A 337 -23.98 -1.07 24.78
N ALA A 338 -22.81 -1.70 24.59
CA ALA A 338 -22.66 -3.15 24.71
C ALA A 338 -22.61 -3.59 26.18
N THR A 339 -23.24 -4.72 26.49
CA THR A 339 -23.07 -5.39 27.79
C THR A 339 -21.74 -6.12 27.79
N LYS A 340 -20.87 -5.86 28.77
CA LYS A 340 -19.50 -6.41 28.78
C LYS A 340 -19.29 -7.39 29.92
N HIS A 341 -18.68 -8.53 29.61
CA HIS A 341 -18.29 -9.53 30.60
C HIS A 341 -17.07 -10.34 30.11
N ASN A 342 -16.38 -11.04 31.02
CA ASN A 342 -15.14 -11.73 30.68
C ASN A 342 -15.26 -13.25 30.79
N THR A 343 -14.54 -13.95 29.92
CA THR A 343 -14.28 -15.39 30.04
C THR A 343 -12.78 -15.66 29.93
N THR A 344 -12.27 -16.69 30.61
CA THR A 344 -10.86 -17.05 30.61
C THR A 344 -10.65 -18.41 29.95
N HIS A 345 -9.65 -18.49 29.08
CA HIS A 345 -9.32 -19.67 28.29
C HIS A 345 -7.81 -19.93 28.38
N HIS A 346 -7.44 -21.19 28.61
CA HIS A 346 -6.04 -21.61 28.56
C HIS A 346 -5.79 -22.33 27.24
N LEU A 347 -4.84 -21.81 26.46
CA LEU A 347 -4.61 -22.18 25.09
C LEU A 347 -3.17 -22.72 24.97
N PRO A 348 -2.97 -24.03 24.75
CA PRO A 348 -1.63 -24.57 24.49
C PRO A 348 -0.99 -23.90 23.27
N HIS A 349 -1.79 -23.65 22.24
CA HIS A 349 -1.44 -22.91 21.02
C HIS A 349 -2.53 -21.90 20.70
N LEU A 350 -2.17 -20.85 19.95
CA LEU A 350 -3.11 -19.83 19.50
C LEU A 350 -4.09 -20.40 18.46
N LEU A 351 -5.33 -19.94 18.52
CA LEU A 351 -6.44 -20.42 17.70
C LEU A 351 -7.36 -19.26 17.36
N SER A 352 -8.05 -19.37 16.23
CA SER A 352 -9.21 -18.50 15.96
C SER A 352 -10.25 -18.67 17.08
N TRP A 353 -10.91 -17.57 17.47
CA TRP A 353 -12.01 -17.61 18.44
C TRP A 353 -13.15 -18.55 18.02
N GLN A 354 -13.31 -18.79 16.72
CA GLN A 354 -14.27 -19.78 16.20
C GLN A 354 -13.99 -21.21 16.69
N GLN A 355 -12.74 -21.51 17.04
CA GLN A 355 -12.29 -22.82 17.47
C GLN A 355 -12.23 -22.93 19.00
N ILE A 356 -12.51 -21.84 19.72
CA ILE A 356 -12.52 -21.80 21.19
C ILE A 356 -13.98 -21.97 21.67
N PRO A 357 -14.30 -23.02 22.45
CA PRO A 357 -15.65 -23.22 22.97
C PRO A 357 -16.19 -21.98 23.71
N GLY A 358 -17.34 -21.48 23.28
CA GLY A 358 -18.00 -20.32 23.86
C GLY A 358 -17.63 -18.98 23.21
N LEU A 359 -16.71 -18.94 22.23
CA LEU A 359 -16.30 -17.72 21.53
C LEU A 359 -16.78 -17.62 20.07
N GLN A 360 -17.57 -18.58 19.57
CA GLN A 360 -18.00 -18.65 18.16
C GLN A 360 -18.80 -17.42 17.69
N ASN A 361 -19.63 -16.84 18.55
CA ASN A 361 -20.42 -15.64 18.20
C ASN A 361 -20.00 -14.43 19.05
N VAL A 362 -18.72 -14.39 19.45
CA VAL A 362 -18.22 -13.33 20.32
C VAL A 362 -17.44 -12.31 19.51
N SER A 363 -17.71 -11.05 19.81
CA SER A 363 -16.89 -9.91 19.43
C SER A 363 -16.53 -9.12 20.68
N GLY A 364 -15.40 -8.43 20.65
CA GLY A 364 -14.90 -7.67 21.79
C GLY A 364 -13.38 -7.58 21.78
N ARG A 365 -12.75 -7.83 22.93
CA ARG A 365 -11.30 -7.71 23.11
C ARG A 365 -10.69 -8.98 23.70
N GLY A 366 -9.55 -9.39 23.16
CA GLY A 366 -8.76 -10.50 23.69
C GLY A 366 -7.50 -9.99 24.35
N TYR A 367 -7.34 -10.30 25.64
CA TYR A 367 -6.12 -10.05 26.41
C TYR A 367 -5.36 -11.36 26.52
N TYR A 368 -4.29 -11.48 25.74
CA TYR A 368 -3.42 -12.65 25.67
C TYR A 368 -2.18 -12.43 26.54
N SER A 369 -1.76 -13.45 27.29
CA SER A 369 -0.50 -13.42 28.03
C SER A 369 0.21 -14.76 27.99
N THR A 370 1.53 -14.74 27.86
CA THR A 370 2.39 -15.91 28.02
C THR A 370 3.75 -15.51 28.63
N THR A 371 4.57 -16.49 28.97
CA THR A 371 5.93 -16.31 29.44
C THR A 371 6.90 -17.22 28.69
N PHE A 372 8.14 -16.77 28.52
CA PHE A 372 9.21 -17.56 27.91
C PHE A 372 10.56 -17.24 28.56
N ASP A 373 11.51 -18.17 28.49
CA ASP A 373 12.86 -17.98 29.02
C ASP A 373 13.81 -17.34 28.00
N TRP A 374 14.69 -16.45 28.47
CA TRP A 374 15.72 -15.79 27.66
C TRP A 374 17.08 -15.74 28.40
N PRO A 375 18.23 -15.93 27.71
CA PRO A 375 18.38 -16.33 26.31
C PRO A 375 18.11 -17.83 26.10
N PRO A 376 17.80 -18.27 24.87
CA PRO A 376 17.52 -19.67 24.58
C PRO A 376 18.80 -20.51 24.57
N ASN A 377 19.27 -21.02 25.71
CA ASN A 377 20.43 -21.94 25.87
C ASN A 377 21.76 -21.56 25.13
N THR A 378 21.85 -20.38 24.50
CA THR A 378 22.94 -19.92 23.65
C THR A 378 23.23 -18.43 23.89
N THR A 379 24.35 -17.93 23.37
CA THR A 379 24.68 -16.51 23.37
C THR A 379 24.01 -15.82 22.17
N ALA A 380 22.86 -15.18 22.42
CA ALA A 380 22.15 -14.34 21.46
C ALA A 380 22.27 -12.86 21.83
N SER A 381 22.32 -11.97 20.84
CA SER A 381 22.35 -10.52 21.04
C SER A 381 20.95 -9.96 21.35
N GLY A 382 19.93 -10.51 20.69
CA GLY A 382 18.54 -10.11 20.85
C GLY A 382 17.62 -11.05 20.07
N ALA A 383 16.35 -10.67 19.90
CA ALA A 383 15.40 -11.45 19.14
C ALA A 383 14.39 -10.60 18.38
N ILE A 384 13.95 -11.09 17.22
CA ILE A 384 12.79 -10.57 16.50
C ILE A 384 11.54 -11.30 17.00
N LEU A 385 10.55 -10.53 17.46
CA LEU A 385 9.21 -11.00 17.78
C LEU A 385 8.30 -10.81 16.56
N ASP A 386 7.58 -11.85 16.18
CA ASP A 386 6.66 -11.87 15.04
C ASP A 386 5.32 -12.44 15.48
N PHE A 387 4.25 -11.65 15.43
CA PHE A 387 2.90 -12.13 15.80
C PHE A 387 2.17 -12.84 14.64
N GLY A 388 2.75 -12.84 13.44
CA GLY A 388 2.05 -13.20 12.20
C GLY A 388 0.86 -12.29 11.93
N TRP A 389 0.14 -12.53 10.83
CA TRP A 389 -1.00 -11.68 10.45
C TRP A 389 -2.05 -11.57 11.56
N VAL A 390 -2.49 -10.34 11.85
CA VAL A 390 -3.54 -10.03 12.83
C VAL A 390 -4.74 -9.39 12.14
N TYR A 391 -5.94 -9.88 12.46
CA TYR A 391 -7.16 -9.53 11.73
C TYR A 391 -7.51 -8.04 11.75
N HIS A 392 -7.23 -7.32 12.84
CA HIS A 392 -7.80 -5.99 13.05
C HIS A 392 -6.88 -5.03 13.81
N THR A 393 -6.67 -5.22 15.11
CA THR A 393 -5.75 -4.39 15.90
C THR A 393 -4.84 -5.24 16.78
N LEU A 394 -3.65 -4.72 17.08
CA LEU A 394 -2.68 -5.32 17.97
C LEU A 394 -2.00 -4.23 18.81
N ARG A 395 -1.96 -4.44 20.13
CA ARG A 395 -1.03 -3.77 21.05
C ARG A 395 -0.30 -4.84 21.84
N ALA A 396 0.97 -4.62 22.11
CA ALA A 396 1.77 -5.58 22.85
C ALA A 396 2.63 -4.87 23.92
N THR A 397 2.90 -5.59 25.00
CA THR A 397 3.84 -5.17 26.03
C THR A 397 4.77 -6.34 26.35
N LEU A 398 6.07 -6.07 26.48
CA LEU A 398 7.07 -7.04 26.91
C LEU A 398 7.66 -6.57 28.25
N ASN A 399 7.57 -7.42 29.28
CA ASN A 399 8.06 -7.10 30.63
C ASN A 399 7.49 -5.78 31.20
N GLY A 400 6.23 -5.46 30.86
CA GLY A 400 5.57 -4.21 31.26
C GLY A 400 5.93 -2.98 30.41
N HIS A 401 6.86 -3.11 29.45
CA HIS A 401 7.17 -2.05 28.51
C HIS A 401 6.24 -2.12 27.29
N PRO A 402 5.48 -1.05 26.97
CA PRO A 402 4.69 -1.01 25.75
C PRO A 402 5.58 -1.01 24.52
N LEU A 403 5.29 -1.91 23.59
CA LEU A 403 5.92 -1.93 22.27
C LEU A 403 5.30 -0.82 21.40
N PRO A 404 6.05 -0.29 20.41
CA PRO A 404 5.50 0.67 19.46
C PRO A 404 4.33 0.07 18.65
N PRO A 405 3.54 0.91 17.96
CA PRO A 405 2.50 0.43 17.04
C PRO A 405 3.09 -0.56 16.03
N LEU A 406 2.39 -1.68 15.80
CA LEU A 406 2.82 -2.74 14.89
C LEU A 406 1.90 -2.81 13.68
N ASP A 407 2.47 -3.06 12.50
CA ASP A 407 1.72 -3.32 11.28
C ASP A 407 0.96 -4.64 11.40
N VAL A 408 -0.36 -4.60 11.49
CA VAL A 408 -1.18 -5.82 11.65
C VAL A 408 -1.10 -6.77 10.44
N THR A 409 -0.59 -6.32 9.29
CA THR A 409 -0.35 -7.21 8.13
C THR A 409 0.90 -8.07 8.29
N ALA A 410 1.91 -7.58 9.01
CA ALA A 410 3.18 -8.26 9.31
C ALA A 410 3.80 -7.71 10.62
N PRO A 411 3.19 -7.99 11.79
CA PRO A 411 3.55 -7.36 13.06
C PRO A 411 4.84 -7.96 13.61
N ARG A 412 5.95 -7.35 13.20
CA ARG A 412 7.30 -7.83 13.43
C ARG A 412 8.18 -6.72 13.99
N ILE A 413 8.94 -7.02 15.03
CA ILE A 413 9.76 -6.03 15.75
C ILE A 413 10.97 -6.67 16.42
N ASP A 414 12.09 -5.97 16.41
CA ASP A 414 13.23 -6.29 17.28
C ASP A 414 12.91 -5.93 18.73
N VAL A 415 12.93 -6.93 19.62
CA VAL A 415 12.64 -6.76 21.04
C VAL A 415 13.88 -6.81 21.94
N GLY A 416 15.09 -6.82 21.36
CA GLY A 416 16.35 -6.95 22.08
C GLY A 416 16.47 -6.02 23.30
N ALA A 417 16.05 -4.76 23.16
CA ALA A 417 16.13 -3.74 24.20
C ALA A 417 15.24 -3.99 25.44
N TRP A 418 14.23 -4.86 25.34
CA TRP A 418 13.27 -5.13 26.44
C TRP A 418 13.40 -6.54 27.03
N LEU A 419 14.27 -7.39 26.50
CA LEU A 419 14.51 -8.73 27.00
C LEU A 419 15.30 -8.70 28.32
N ILE A 420 14.93 -9.57 29.27
CA ILE A 420 15.64 -9.76 30.54
C ILE A 420 16.15 -11.20 30.68
N PRO A 421 17.25 -11.45 31.40
CA PRO A 421 17.67 -12.81 31.72
C PRO A 421 16.62 -13.56 32.56
N GLY A 422 16.29 -14.78 32.17
CA GLY A 422 15.26 -15.62 32.79
C GLY A 422 13.88 -15.43 32.16
N VAL A 423 12.84 -15.44 32.98
CA VAL A 423 11.45 -15.43 32.53
C VAL A 423 11.04 -14.03 32.05
N ASN A 424 10.62 -13.95 30.80
CA ASN A 424 10.04 -12.77 30.17
C ASN A 424 8.53 -12.94 30.04
N LYS A 425 7.77 -11.87 30.27
CA LYS A 425 6.31 -11.86 30.14
C LYS A 425 5.89 -11.07 28.90
N LEU A 426 5.21 -11.73 27.99
CA LEU A 426 4.61 -11.10 26.81
C LEU A 426 3.10 -11.00 27.00
N GLU A 427 2.56 -9.82 26.76
CA GLU A 427 1.12 -9.57 26.76
C GLU A 427 0.72 -8.89 25.45
N ALA A 428 -0.42 -9.27 24.91
CA ALA A 428 -0.95 -8.74 23.67
C ALA A 428 -2.47 -8.53 23.78
N VAL A 429 -2.94 -7.40 23.26
CA VAL A 429 -4.35 -7.05 23.20
C VAL A 429 -4.75 -6.93 21.74
N VAL A 430 -5.77 -7.69 21.35
CA VAL A 430 -6.40 -7.60 20.03
C VAL A 430 -7.87 -7.25 20.20
N ALA A 431 -8.40 -6.41 19.31
CA ALA A 431 -9.83 -6.11 19.28
C ALA A 431 -10.45 -6.67 18.01
N THR A 432 -11.65 -7.24 18.11
CA THR A 432 -12.35 -7.81 16.97
C THR A 432 -13.30 -6.78 16.34
N PRO A 433 -13.65 -6.92 15.06
CA PRO A 433 -14.88 -6.33 14.53
C PRO A 433 -16.12 -6.91 15.24
N LEU A 434 -17.25 -6.21 15.17
CA LEU A 434 -18.53 -6.64 15.73
C LEU A 434 -19.27 -7.69 14.88
N GLY A 435 -18.72 -8.12 13.74
CA GLY A 435 -19.41 -9.01 12.79
C GLY A 435 -19.99 -10.26 13.46
N ASN A 436 -19.18 -11.03 14.19
CA ASN A 436 -19.60 -12.30 14.77
C ASN A 436 -20.71 -12.15 15.82
N VAL A 437 -20.64 -11.15 16.71
CA VAL A 437 -21.69 -10.95 17.73
C VAL A 437 -23.02 -10.50 17.15
N LEU A 438 -23.01 -9.89 15.96
CA LEU A 438 -24.22 -9.45 15.28
C LEU A 438 -24.92 -10.60 14.52
N ILE A 439 -24.23 -11.69 14.18
CA ILE A 439 -24.82 -12.80 13.40
C ILE A 439 -26.10 -13.36 14.04
N PRO A 440 -26.15 -13.69 15.35
CA PRO A 440 -27.34 -14.27 15.97
C PRO A 440 -28.55 -13.34 16.01
N ILE A 441 -28.33 -12.03 15.95
CA ILE A 441 -29.37 -11.00 16.04
C ILE A 441 -29.56 -10.21 14.75
N TRP A 442 -28.93 -10.63 13.64
CA TRP A 442 -28.84 -9.87 12.39
C TRP A 442 -30.19 -9.34 11.91
N TYR A 443 -31.20 -10.20 11.92
CA TYR A 443 -32.56 -9.87 11.46
C TYR A 443 -33.42 -9.13 12.49
N GLN A 444 -32.92 -8.91 13.69
CA GLN A 444 -33.57 -8.13 14.75
C GLN A 444 -33.07 -6.68 14.78
N LEU A 445 -31.87 -6.43 14.21
CA LEU A 445 -31.27 -5.11 14.15
C LEU A 445 -32.11 -4.18 13.27
N GLN A 446 -32.40 -2.97 13.76
CA GLN A 446 -33.11 -1.94 13.01
C GLN A 446 -32.51 -0.57 13.31
N THR A 447 -32.36 0.24 12.26
CA THR A 447 -32.08 1.67 12.35
C THR A 447 -33.10 2.41 11.48
N SER A 448 -33.79 3.40 12.05
CA SER A 448 -34.80 4.18 11.33
C SER A 448 -35.88 3.34 10.61
N GLY A 449 -36.27 2.20 11.19
CA GLY A 449 -37.29 1.29 10.65
C GLY A 449 -36.76 0.28 9.63
N GLU A 450 -35.49 0.34 9.26
CA GLU A 450 -34.85 -0.58 8.31
C GLU A 450 -33.71 -1.35 8.98
N GLY A 451 -33.64 -2.66 8.75
CA GLY A 451 -32.60 -3.52 9.29
C GLY A 451 -31.48 -3.76 8.28
N PRO A 452 -30.29 -4.20 8.74
CA PRO A 452 -29.23 -4.56 7.82
C PRO A 452 -29.57 -5.82 7.01
N GLY A 453 -30.62 -6.55 7.38
CA GLY A 453 -31.23 -7.67 6.64
C GLY A 453 -32.31 -7.28 5.63
N SER A 454 -32.60 -6.00 5.40
CA SER A 454 -33.65 -5.57 4.46
C SER A 454 -33.19 -5.63 3.00
N ALA A 455 -34.16 -5.65 2.08
CA ALA A 455 -33.89 -5.75 0.63
C ALA A 455 -33.05 -4.57 0.10
N ASP A 456 -33.16 -3.40 0.74
CA ASP A 456 -32.44 -2.17 0.36
C ASP A 456 -31.03 -2.07 0.99
N ALA A 457 -30.67 -2.99 1.90
CA ALA A 457 -29.37 -3.03 2.56
C ALA A 457 -28.54 -4.28 2.14
N SER A 458 -28.54 -5.35 2.94
CA SER A 458 -28.06 -6.66 2.54
C SER A 458 -29.07 -7.74 2.96
N THR A 459 -29.18 -8.81 2.18
CA THR A 459 -30.07 -9.93 2.55
C THR A 459 -29.36 -11.03 3.34
N VAL A 460 -28.04 -10.91 3.52
CA VAL A 460 -27.19 -11.95 4.12
C VAL A 460 -26.40 -11.38 5.29
N PRO A 461 -26.34 -12.10 6.43
CA PRO A 461 -25.46 -11.76 7.55
C PRO A 461 -24.00 -11.61 7.13
N PRO A 462 -23.18 -10.88 7.90
CA PRO A 462 -21.76 -10.76 7.61
C PRO A 462 -21.09 -12.14 7.63
N PRO A 463 -20.04 -12.35 6.83
CA PRO A 463 -19.27 -13.58 6.90
C PRO A 463 -18.68 -13.77 8.30
N VAL A 464 -18.60 -15.03 8.74
CA VAL A 464 -17.98 -15.38 10.03
C VAL A 464 -16.50 -15.03 9.99
N GLY A 465 -16.08 -14.12 10.85
CA GLY A 465 -14.70 -13.69 10.96
C GLY A 465 -13.86 -14.61 11.83
N GLN A 466 -12.65 -14.92 11.36
CA GLN A 466 -11.62 -15.65 12.11
C GLN A 466 -10.84 -14.66 12.98
N TYR A 467 -11.39 -14.36 14.15
CA TYR A 467 -10.85 -13.33 15.06
C TYR A 467 -9.89 -13.89 16.10
N GLY A 468 -9.14 -12.98 16.75
CA GLY A 468 -8.14 -13.30 17.75
C GLY A 468 -6.73 -13.38 17.18
N LEU A 469 -5.76 -13.71 18.04
CA LEU A 469 -4.44 -14.15 17.61
C LEU A 469 -4.54 -15.60 17.15
N GLN A 470 -4.21 -15.85 15.88
CA GLN A 470 -4.39 -17.15 15.22
C GLN A 470 -3.10 -17.71 14.61
N ALA A 471 -2.15 -16.83 14.25
CA ALA A 471 -0.80 -17.24 13.92
C ALA A 471 -0.03 -17.61 15.20
N GLU A 472 0.92 -18.53 15.09
CA GLU A 472 1.90 -18.74 16.15
C GLU A 472 2.76 -17.49 16.27
N VAL A 473 2.93 -17.01 17.50
CA VAL A 473 3.85 -15.90 17.77
C VAL A 473 5.25 -16.50 17.86
N MET A 474 6.13 -16.05 16.97
CA MET A 474 7.48 -16.59 16.83
C MET A 474 8.50 -15.63 17.43
N LEU A 475 9.48 -16.19 18.14
CA LEU A 475 10.65 -15.46 18.65
C LEU A 475 11.91 -15.99 17.95
N THR A 476 12.53 -15.17 17.11
CA THR A 476 13.74 -15.55 16.36
C THR A 476 14.95 -14.87 16.98
N SER A 477 15.79 -15.63 17.67
CA SER A 477 17.03 -15.08 18.25
C SER A 477 18.03 -14.73 17.14
N TYR A 478 18.82 -13.69 17.35
CA TYR A 478 19.83 -13.26 16.39
C TYR A 478 21.18 -12.93 17.06
N ARG A 479 22.21 -12.86 16.24
CA ARG A 479 23.51 -12.24 16.56
C ARG A 479 23.73 -11.04 15.66
N GLU A 480 24.42 -10.06 16.20
CA GLU A 480 24.77 -8.83 15.48
C GLU A 480 26.13 -8.95 14.82
N GLU A 481 26.23 -8.46 13.59
CA GLU A 481 27.47 -8.26 12.84
C GLU A 481 27.52 -6.81 12.36
N ILE A 482 28.64 -6.12 12.62
CA ILE A 482 28.85 -4.76 12.10
C ILE A 482 29.47 -4.88 10.71
N VAL A 483 28.78 -4.37 9.70
CA VAL A 483 29.26 -4.38 8.31
C VAL A 483 30.19 -3.20 8.11
N GLY A 484 31.45 -3.48 7.78
CA GLY A 484 32.47 -2.46 7.45
C GLY A 484 33.67 -2.37 8.39
N GLU A 485 33.95 -3.39 9.21
CA GLU A 485 35.27 -3.60 9.83
C GLU A 485 36.22 -4.42 8.94
#